data_AF-A0A2U9AD99-F1
#
_entry.id   AF-A0A2U9AD99-F1
#
_cell.length_a   1.000
_cell.length_b   1.000
_cell.length_c   1.000
_cell.angle_alpha   90.00
_cell.angle_beta   90.00
_cell.angle_gamma   90.00
#
_symmetry.space_group_name_H-M   'P 1'
#
loop_
_entity.id
_entity.type
_entity.pdbx_description
1 polymer ?
#
loop_
_entity_poly.entity_id
_entity_poly.type
_entity_poly.pdbx_seq_one_letter_code
_entity_poly.pdbx_strand_id
1 'polypeptide(L)'
;MEKFKELCRGRQIIIIGSLMTIVSLLLDWGAWGIMEANGFELRAFLIIFALIYPLYNSYQNKDLDKKKAMISLGIGLVFIFYIRIVAFRNYFGNVPGLRMLIGMKMAIVGIIIAMIGVRLIKNNEY
;
A
#
# COMPACT_ATOMS: atom_id res chain seq x y z
N MET A 1 -20.91 5.27 5.99
CA MET A 1 -20.01 5.36 7.17
C MET A 1 -20.36 4.34 8.25
N GLU A 2 -21.64 3.94 8.36
CA GLU A 2 -22.11 2.92 9.32
C GLU A 2 -21.42 1.57 9.15
N LYS A 3 -21.31 1.06 7.90
CA LYS A 3 -20.58 -0.19 7.61
C LYS A 3 -19.16 -0.26 8.15
N PHE A 4 -18.42 0.85 8.23
CA PHE A 4 -17.03 0.83 8.74
C PHE A 4 -16.98 0.64 10.25
N LYS A 5 -17.96 1.19 10.98
CA LYS A 5 -18.05 1.05 12.44
C LYS A 5 -18.41 -0.36 12.87
N GLU A 6 -19.09 -1.11 12.00
CA GLU A 6 -19.48 -2.51 12.22
C GLU A 6 -18.36 -3.52 11.95
N LEU A 7 -17.29 -3.10 11.26
CA LEU A 7 -16.14 -3.97 10.99
C LEU A 7 -15.32 -4.22 12.26
N CYS A 8 -14.77 -5.44 12.38
CA CYS A 8 -13.80 -5.72 13.42
C CYS A 8 -12.55 -4.84 13.28
N ARG A 9 -11.87 -4.56 14.40
CA ARG A 9 -10.69 -3.66 14.44
C ARG A 9 -9.61 -4.07 13.44
N GLY A 10 -9.40 -5.38 13.23
CA GLY A 10 -8.43 -5.88 12.25
C GLY A 10 -8.73 -5.41 10.83
N ARG A 11 -9.99 -5.51 10.38
CA ARG A 11 -10.44 -5.05 9.06
C ARG A 11 -10.34 -3.54 8.91
N GLN A 12 -10.67 -2.78 9.95
CA GLN A 12 -10.50 -1.32 9.97
C GLN A 12 -9.04 -0.92 9.75
N ILE A 13 -8.12 -1.60 10.45
CA ILE A 13 -6.67 -1.37 10.32
C ILE A 13 -6.17 -1.71 8.90
N ILE A 14 -6.67 -2.80 8.29
CA ILE A 14 -6.33 -3.16 6.89
C ILE A 14 -6.75 -2.03 5.94
N ILE A 15 -7.97 -1.53 6.09
CA ILE A 15 -8.49 -0.47 5.23
C ILE A 15 -7.65 0.80 5.40
N ILE A 16 -7.38 1.21 6.63
CA ILE A 16 -6.56 2.41 6.91
C ILE A 16 -5.16 2.27 6.32
N GLY A 17 -4.48 1.15 6.56
CA GLY A 17 -3.12 0.91 6.02
C GLY A 17 -3.09 0.86 4.49
N SER A 18 -4.10 0.26 3.87
CA SER A 18 -4.21 0.19 2.41
C SER A 18 -4.50 1.57 1.80
N LEU A 19 -5.41 2.35 2.38
CA LEU A 19 -5.71 3.71 1.94
C LEU A 19 -4.50 4.63 2.11
N MET A 20 -3.80 4.53 3.24
CA MET A 20 -2.55 5.26 3.47
C MET A 20 -1.51 4.93 2.41
N THR A 21 -1.38 3.66 2.03
CA THR A 21 -0.50 3.23 0.93
C THR A 21 -0.92 3.85 -0.40
N ILE A 22 -2.21 3.77 -0.76
CA ILE A 22 -2.73 4.31 -2.03
C ILE A 22 -2.54 5.82 -2.11
N VAL A 23 -2.95 6.56 -1.07
CA VAL A 23 -2.77 8.01 -0.99
C VAL A 23 -1.29 8.36 -1.08
N SER A 24 -0.43 7.58 -0.43
CA SER A 24 1.02 7.80 -0.50
C SER A 24 1.63 7.54 -1.87
N LEU A 25 1.04 6.68 -2.69
CA LEU A 25 1.50 6.40 -4.05
C LEU A 25 0.95 7.40 -5.08
N LEU A 26 -0.24 7.96 -4.83
CA LEU A 26 -0.92 8.90 -5.72
C LEU A 26 -0.63 10.36 -5.40
N LEU A 27 -0.20 10.66 -4.17
CA LEU A 27 0.22 12.02 -3.83
C LEU A 27 1.53 12.34 -4.51
N ASP A 28 1.54 13.48 -5.19
CA ASP A 28 2.77 14.12 -5.57
C ASP A 28 3.42 14.72 -4.32
N TRP A 29 4.39 14.00 -3.76
CA TRP A 29 5.13 14.45 -2.59
C TRP A 29 6.07 15.63 -2.92
N GLY A 30 6.14 16.11 -4.17
CA GLY A 30 6.99 17.23 -4.58
C GLY A 30 6.60 17.91 -5.90
N ALA A 31 5.87 19.01 -5.72
CA ALA A 31 5.54 20.10 -6.66
C ALA A 31 4.30 19.88 -7.53
N TRP A 32 3.30 20.75 -7.35
CA TRP A 32 2.20 21.02 -8.29
C TRP A 32 2.73 21.60 -9.62
N GLY A 33 3.64 20.89 -10.26
CA GLY A 33 4.57 21.44 -11.22
C GLY A 33 5.06 20.36 -12.14
N ILE A 34 4.28 20.20 -13.21
CA ILE A 34 4.67 19.63 -14.49
C ILE A 34 4.54 18.10 -14.53
N MET A 35 3.56 17.70 -15.35
CA MET A 35 3.38 16.37 -15.91
C MET A 35 4.69 15.87 -16.53
N GLU A 36 5.55 15.25 -15.73
CA GLU A 36 6.39 14.19 -16.24
C GLU A 36 5.70 12.90 -15.82
N ALA A 37 4.99 12.28 -16.76
CA ALA A 37 4.50 10.91 -16.68
C ALA A 37 5.72 9.97 -16.57
N ASN A 38 6.38 10.01 -15.41
CA ASN A 38 7.53 9.20 -15.09
C ASN A 38 7.01 7.79 -14.85
N GLY A 39 7.71 6.79 -15.38
CA GLY A 39 7.35 5.37 -15.21
C GLY A 39 7.23 4.90 -13.74
N PHE A 40 7.49 5.77 -12.76
CA PHE A 40 7.15 5.59 -11.36
C PHE A 40 5.64 5.50 -11.12
N GLU A 41 4.80 6.33 -11.74
CA GLU A 41 3.34 6.27 -11.56
C GLU A 41 2.82 4.91 -12.03
N LEU A 42 3.18 4.49 -13.25
CA LEU A 42 2.79 3.18 -13.81
C LEU A 42 3.29 2.00 -12.94
N ARG A 43 4.52 2.08 -12.43
CA ARG A 43 5.07 1.04 -11.55
C ARG A 43 4.43 1.06 -10.16
N ALA A 44 4.00 2.23 -9.68
CA ALA A 44 3.29 2.37 -8.41
C ALA A 44 1.87 1.77 -8.48
N PHE A 45 1.20 1.84 -9.63
CA PHE A 45 -0.09 1.17 -9.84
C PHE A 45 -0.02 -0.35 -9.63
N LEU A 46 1.13 -0.99 -9.90
CA LEU A 46 1.33 -2.43 -9.63
C LEU A 46 1.19 -2.77 -8.13
N ILE A 47 1.55 -1.85 -7.24
CA ILE A 47 1.40 -2.03 -5.79
C ILE A 47 -0.07 -1.97 -5.40
N ILE A 48 -0.88 -1.15 -6.09
CA ILE A 48 -2.32 -1.07 -5.82
C ILE A 48 -2.98 -2.42 -6.04
N PHE A 49 -2.60 -3.17 -7.09
CA PHE A 49 -3.11 -4.53 -7.32
C PHE A 49 -2.83 -5.47 -6.16
N ALA A 50 -1.66 -5.35 -5.52
CA ALA A 50 -1.30 -6.12 -4.33
C ALA A 50 -2.14 -5.76 -3.08
N LEU A 51 -2.79 -4.60 -3.08
CA LEU A 51 -3.69 -4.14 -2.00
C LEU A 51 -5.15 -4.52 -2.26
N ILE A 52 -5.56 -4.78 -3.51
CA ILE A 52 -6.97 -5.04 -3.85
C ILE A 52 -7.54 -6.19 -3.04
N TYR A 53 -6.85 -7.33 -2.97
CA TYR A 53 -7.35 -8.51 -2.26
C TYR A 53 -7.65 -8.24 -0.76
N PRO A 54 -6.69 -7.76 0.06
CA PRO A 54 -6.97 -7.50 1.47
C PRO A 54 -7.93 -6.32 1.67
N LEU A 55 -7.86 -5.28 0.84
CA LEU A 55 -8.72 -4.10 0.94
C LEU A 55 -10.17 -4.43 0.62
N TYR A 56 -10.43 -5.05 -0.53
CA TYR A 56 -11.78 -5.36 -0.99
C TYR A 56 -12.51 -6.32 -0.05
N ASN A 57 -11.86 -7.41 0.35
CA ASN A 57 -12.48 -8.39 1.24
C ASN A 57 -12.71 -7.83 2.65
N SER A 58 -11.80 -6.96 3.14
CA SER A 58 -12.01 -6.27 4.41
C SER A 58 -13.16 -5.28 4.36
N TYR A 59 -13.27 -4.51 3.27
CA TYR A 59 -14.34 -3.52 3.08
C TYR A 59 -15.72 -4.18 2.89
N GLN A 60 -15.77 -5.30 2.17
CA GLN A 60 -17.02 -6.04 1.94
C GLN A 60 -17.40 -6.96 3.11
N ASN A 61 -16.65 -6.94 4.21
CA ASN A 61 -16.79 -7.87 5.33
C ASN A 61 -16.85 -9.36 4.92
N LYS A 62 -16.13 -9.74 3.85
CA LYS A 62 -16.07 -11.13 3.34
C LYS A 62 -14.99 -11.93 4.04
N ASP A 63 -15.01 -13.25 3.89
CA ASP A 63 -13.96 -14.13 4.38
C ASP A 63 -12.59 -13.70 3.84
N LEU A 64 -11.68 -13.40 4.77
CA LEU A 64 -10.32 -13.01 4.44
C LEU A 64 -9.36 -14.15 4.81
N ASP A 65 -8.92 -14.91 3.81
CA ASP A 65 -7.82 -15.86 4.00
C ASP A 65 -6.53 -15.08 4.32
N LYS A 66 -6.09 -15.19 5.57
CA LYS A 66 -4.88 -14.53 6.08
C LYS A 66 -3.63 -14.86 5.28
N LYS A 67 -3.49 -16.11 4.83
CA LYS A 67 -2.28 -16.51 4.08
C LYS A 67 -2.25 -15.79 2.74
N LYS A 68 -3.38 -15.77 2.02
CA LYS A 68 -3.50 -15.06 0.75
C LYS A 68 -3.32 -13.54 0.93
N ALA A 69 -3.89 -12.97 1.99
CA ALA A 69 -3.72 -11.55 2.31
C ALA A 69 -2.26 -11.19 2.60
N MET A 70 -1.56 -11.99 3.40
CA MET A 70 -0.15 -11.79 3.70
C MET A 70 0.75 -11.96 2.48
N ILE A 71 0.48 -12.94 1.61
CA ILE A 71 1.21 -13.11 0.34
C ILE A 71 1.00 -11.90 -0.56
N SER A 72 -0.25 -11.44 -0.70
CA SER A 72 -0.59 -10.24 -1.50
C SER A 72 0.17 -9.01 -1.00
N LEU A 73 0.11 -8.72 0.30
CA LEU A 73 0.83 -7.60 0.91
C LEU A 73 2.36 -7.76 0.82
N GLY A 74 2.86 -8.99 0.95
CA GLY A 74 4.28 -9.32 0.79
C GLY A 74 4.79 -9.04 -0.63
N ILE A 75 4.01 -9.39 -1.66
CA ILE A 75 4.30 -9.02 -3.05
C ILE A 75 4.36 -7.50 -3.19
N GLY A 76 3.39 -6.77 -2.62
CA GLY A 76 3.38 -5.30 -2.61
C GLY A 76 4.66 -4.69 -2.00
N LEU A 77 5.13 -5.23 -0.86
CA LEU A 77 6.39 -4.81 -0.25
C LEU A 77 7.59 -5.06 -1.16
N VAL A 78 7.71 -6.27 -1.72
CA VAL A 78 8.81 -6.63 -2.62
C VAL A 78 8.83 -5.69 -3.83
N PHE A 79 7.67 -5.37 -4.40
CA PHE A 79 7.56 -4.41 -5.51
C PHE A 79 8.00 -3.00 -5.12
N ILE A 80 7.60 -2.50 -3.95
CA ILE A 80 8.08 -1.19 -3.46
C ILE A 80 9.61 -1.18 -3.32
N PHE A 81 10.20 -2.22 -2.73
CA PHE A 81 11.65 -2.30 -2.59
C PHE A 81 12.36 -2.38 -3.94
N TYR A 82 11.82 -3.16 -4.88
CA TYR A 82 12.33 -3.23 -6.23
C TYR A 82 12.30 -1.86 -6.92
N ILE A 83 11.17 -1.15 -6.86
CA ILE A 83 11.04 0.20 -7.43
C ILE A 83 12.04 1.14 -6.77
N ARG A 84 12.23 1.07 -5.45
CA ARG A 84 13.22 1.87 -4.73
C ARG A 84 14.64 1.59 -5.21
N ILE A 85 15.03 0.33 -5.38
CA ILE A 85 16.36 -0.06 -5.86
C ILE A 85 16.57 0.41 -7.30
N VAL A 86 15.58 0.23 -8.17
CA VAL A 86 15.64 0.65 -9.58
C VAL A 86 15.67 2.17 -9.70
N ALA A 87 14.85 2.88 -8.91
CA ALA A 87 14.87 4.33 -8.82
C ALA A 87 16.17 4.85 -8.20
N PHE A 88 16.89 4.07 -7.41
CA PHE A 88 18.24 4.44 -6.97
C PHE A 88 19.28 4.22 -8.09
N ARG A 89 19.16 3.14 -8.87
CA ARG A 89 20.11 2.76 -9.93
C ARG A 89 19.97 3.56 -11.24
N ASN A 90 18.75 3.89 -11.66
CA ASN A 90 18.53 4.65 -12.90
C ASN A 90 18.84 6.14 -12.74
N TYR A 91 18.96 6.60 -11.50
CA TYR A 91 19.15 7.99 -11.12
C TYR A 91 20.55 8.25 -10.53
N PHE A 92 21.57 7.48 -10.92
CA PHE A 92 22.97 7.72 -10.53
C PHE A 92 23.55 9.06 -11.03
N GLY A 93 22.74 9.94 -11.63
CA GLY A 93 23.03 11.37 -11.80
C GLY A 93 22.07 12.34 -11.08
N ASN A 94 20.88 11.89 -10.65
CA ASN A 94 19.84 12.72 -10.01
C ASN A 94 19.19 11.94 -8.87
N VAL A 95 19.82 11.90 -7.69
CA VAL A 95 19.30 11.24 -6.48
C VAL A 95 17.78 11.47 -6.37
N PRO A 96 16.94 10.43 -6.23
CA PRO A 96 15.50 10.62 -6.09
C PRO A 96 15.26 11.61 -4.95
N GLY A 97 14.57 12.71 -5.27
CA GLY A 97 14.41 13.82 -4.35
C GLY A 97 13.91 13.32 -3.00
N LEU A 98 14.37 13.93 -1.91
CA LEU A 98 14.06 13.57 -0.51
C LEU A 98 12.56 13.27 -0.29
N ARG A 99 11.70 13.93 -1.07
CA ARG A 99 10.24 13.86 -1.10
C ARG A 99 9.68 12.54 -1.65
N MET A 100 10.20 12.03 -2.77
CA MET A 100 9.81 10.73 -3.32
C MET A 100 10.12 9.59 -2.34
N LEU A 101 11.24 9.71 -1.62
CA LEU A 101 11.62 8.77 -0.56
C LEU A 101 10.64 8.81 0.62
N ILE A 102 10.02 9.95 0.92
CA ILE A 102 9.00 10.07 1.98
C ILE A 102 7.73 9.32 1.55
N GLY A 103 7.26 9.51 0.31
CA GLY A 103 6.11 8.78 -0.23
C GLY A 103 6.34 7.27 -0.26
N MET A 104 7.53 6.81 -0.66
CA MET A 104 7.83 5.37 -0.59
C MET A 104 7.84 4.84 0.85
N LYS A 105 8.41 5.60 1.81
CA LYS A 105 8.42 5.20 3.23
C LYS A 105 7.00 5.14 3.82
N MET A 106 6.16 6.13 3.53
CA MET A 106 4.76 6.16 3.94
C MET A 106 3.98 4.97 3.38
N ALA A 107 4.22 4.62 2.10
CA ALA A 107 3.63 3.43 1.48
C ALA A 107 4.08 2.12 2.17
N ILE A 108 5.37 1.98 2.52
CA ILE A 108 5.87 0.82 3.28
C ILE A 108 5.17 0.73 4.64
N VAL A 109 5.07 1.85 5.36
CA VAL A 109 4.39 1.90 6.66
C VAL A 109 2.92 1.51 6.52
N GLY A 110 2.23 2.00 5.49
CA GLY A 110 0.85 1.62 5.20
C GLY A 110 0.67 0.12 4.97
N ILE A 111 1.56 -0.52 4.21
CA ILE A 111 1.53 -1.97 4.00
C ILE A 111 1.79 -2.73 5.31
N ILE A 112 2.75 -2.28 6.13
CA ILE A 112 3.01 -2.89 7.45
C ILE A 112 1.79 -2.81 8.36
N ILE A 113 1.12 -1.64 8.40
CA ILE A 113 -0.14 -1.46 9.12
C ILE A 113 -1.19 -2.45 8.61
N ALA A 114 -1.34 -2.60 7.29
CA ALA A 114 -2.28 -3.56 6.73
C ALA A 114 -1.94 -5.01 7.13
N MET A 115 -0.66 -5.39 7.14
CA MET A 115 -0.22 -6.72 7.59
C MET A 115 -0.54 -6.96 9.08
N ILE A 116 -0.38 -5.95 9.93
CA ILE A 116 -0.78 -6.02 11.34
C ILE A 116 -2.29 -6.23 11.44
N GLY A 117 -3.09 -5.49 10.66
CA GLY A 117 -4.54 -5.67 10.58
C GLY A 117 -4.94 -7.10 10.21
N VAL A 118 -4.28 -7.71 9.21
CA VAL A 118 -4.50 -9.11 8.82
C VAL A 118 -4.22 -10.09 9.96
N ARG A 119 -3.17 -9.86 10.74
CA ARG A 119 -2.85 -10.71 11.91
C ARG A 119 -3.88 -10.59 13.02
N LEU A 120 -4.47 -9.41 13.21
CA LEU A 120 -5.43 -9.12 14.27
C LEU A 120 -6.83 -9.66 13.99
N ILE A 121 -7.18 -9.94 12.73
CA ILE A 121 -8.42 -10.66 12.40
C ILE A 121 -8.36 -12.03 13.07
N LYS A 122 -9.39 -12.47 13.80
CA LYS A 122 -9.42 -13.85 14.32
C LYS A 122 -9.88 -14.79 13.22
N ASN A 123 -9.37 -16.03 13.21
CA ASN A 123 -9.73 -17.04 12.19
C ASN A 123 -11.23 -17.40 12.16
N ASN A 124 -12.00 -16.96 13.17
CA ASN A 124 -13.40 -17.31 13.40
C ASN A 124 -14.33 -16.08 13.51
N GLU A 125 -13.90 -14.90 13.06
CA GLU A 125 -14.81 -13.74 12.95
C GLU A 125 -15.58 -13.86 11.63
N TYR A 126 -16.62 -14.69 11.68
CA TYR A 126 -17.73 -14.78 10.72
C TYR A 126 -18.64 -13.56 10.88
#